data_AF-A0A2M4DQD2-F1
#
_entry.id   AF-A0A2M4DQD2-F1
#
_cell.length_a   1.000
_cell.length_b   1.000
_cell.length_c   1.000
_cell.angle_alpha   90.00
_cell.angle_beta   90.00
_cell.angle_gamma   90.00
#
_symmetry.space_group_name_H-M   'P 1'
#
loop_
_entity.id
_entity.type
_entity.pdbx_description
1 polymer ?
#
loop_
_entity_poly.entity_id
_entity_poly.type
_entity_poly.pdbx_seq_one_letter_code
_entity_poly.pdbx_strand_id
1 'polypeptide(L)'
;MNQGTRKALLLLLLLLVGGAWSHPAECDPFTGDDGPVCTVQVGNGLLQQLGTRLTVASSSSSAPPPLECSTAWTTLLLRFHETRKNLTDCVEREERSRSDQTSATDFCELLLDDVRRQMRQERQRLTSESDQRLQAIQLELNGEKARSVQLAGDVGAVQQELTRLYRELVLTNVGIGDTKQAHRYYQRYNEQQQKEQQSQSQQKANLQSLYEALIATVYRKAAYVQERVGYLLDFVRHLGPDAPDQKLTLYRLLKVELDKRTPASQPQTLVMAFDALNGTAPDASMADSPLHKFYLDTSGPIVRAWQQQIVAGEWRTVRDFAEHYPDYYQRCYRMLLTVDATVWRQLDFSTYILVVNTLPRSTFRMEAFELVFGLMRRYERQDAVPLDRLKVLAAHTAIFETFIQKKGLGQDAQDRLAKVKELFKGFKPNADYGYYLKEFQKTKPKTG
;
A
#
# COMPACT_ATOMS: atom_id res chain seq x y z
N MET A 1 -22.32 2.46 -26.99
CA MET A 1 -23.33 3.48 -27.37
C MET A 1 -23.50 4.42 -26.19
N ASN A 2 -23.28 5.72 -26.43
CA ASN A 2 -24.00 6.89 -25.89
C ASN A 2 -24.09 7.06 -24.36
N GLN A 3 -23.75 8.20 -23.73
CA GLN A 3 -23.70 9.61 -24.12
C GLN A 3 -22.76 10.34 -23.14
N GLY A 4 -21.77 11.10 -23.63
CA GLY A 4 -20.95 11.96 -22.76
C GLY A 4 -20.24 13.13 -23.46
N THR A 5 -20.32 13.22 -24.79
CA THR A 5 -19.52 14.17 -25.59
C THR A 5 -20.36 14.94 -26.62
N ARG A 6 -21.45 15.58 -26.19
CA ARG A 6 -22.31 16.39 -27.10
C ARG A 6 -22.92 17.66 -26.48
N LYS A 7 -22.20 18.40 -25.64
CA LYS A 7 -22.70 19.67 -25.07
C LYS A 7 -21.73 20.87 -25.14
N ALA A 8 -20.85 20.91 -26.14
CA ALA A 8 -19.97 22.09 -26.37
C ALA A 8 -19.97 22.56 -27.83
N LEU A 9 -21.02 22.25 -28.59
CA LEU A 9 -21.11 22.55 -30.02
C LEU A 9 -22.55 22.98 -30.35
N LEU A 10 -23.01 24.05 -29.69
CA LEU A 10 -24.32 24.67 -29.94
C LEU A 10 -24.45 25.99 -29.16
N LEU A 11 -23.48 26.90 -29.33
CA LEU A 11 -23.59 28.27 -28.83
C LEU A 11 -22.47 29.14 -29.42
N LEU A 12 -22.48 29.36 -30.74
CA LEU A 12 -21.89 30.54 -31.41
C LEU A 12 -22.12 30.48 -32.93
N LEU A 13 -23.37 30.23 -33.30
CA LEU A 13 -23.85 30.34 -34.67
C LEU A 13 -25.10 31.20 -34.63
N LEU A 14 -24.90 32.50 -34.42
CA LEU A 14 -25.90 33.56 -34.58
C LEU A 14 -25.15 34.87 -34.84
N LEU A 15 -25.50 35.50 -35.98
CA LEU A 15 -25.31 36.91 -36.33
C LEU A 15 -24.02 37.29 -37.09
N LEU A 16 -23.97 36.90 -38.37
CA LEU A 16 -23.37 37.70 -39.44
C LEU A 16 -24.46 38.01 -40.48
N VAL A 17 -25.05 39.20 -40.39
CA VAL A 17 -25.92 39.81 -41.41
C VAL A 17 -25.56 41.30 -41.52
N GLY A 18 -25.21 41.72 -42.74
CA GLY A 18 -25.23 43.11 -43.26
C GLY A 18 -24.13 44.03 -42.71
N GLY A 19 -23.47 44.91 -43.45
CA GLY A 19 -23.58 45.46 -44.81
C GLY A 19 -22.69 46.73 -44.76
N ALA A 20 -21.68 46.86 -45.62
CA ALA A 20 -21.68 47.60 -46.89
C ALA A 20 -21.38 49.12 -46.76
N TRP A 21 -20.65 49.63 -47.79
CA TRP A 21 -20.33 51.03 -48.17
C TRP A 21 -19.23 51.70 -47.33
N SER A 22 -18.18 52.33 -47.89
CA SER A 22 -18.12 53.20 -49.08
C SER A 22 -16.68 53.43 -49.62
N HIS A 23 -16.51 53.41 -50.93
CA HIS A 23 -15.51 54.21 -51.68
C HIS A 23 -15.95 55.69 -51.71
N PRO A 24 -15.07 56.71 -51.84
CA PRO A 24 -14.18 56.98 -53.00
C PRO A 24 -12.76 57.40 -52.54
N ALA A 25 -11.74 57.68 -53.36
CA ALA A 25 -11.67 58.27 -54.68
C ALA A 25 -10.37 57.84 -55.40
N GLU A 26 -10.47 57.73 -56.72
CA GLU A 26 -9.35 57.82 -57.67
C GLU A 26 -8.60 59.14 -57.47
N CYS A 27 -7.28 59.05 -57.32
CA CYS A 27 -6.34 60.09 -57.74
C CYS A 27 -5.25 59.40 -58.56
N ASP A 28 -5.43 59.50 -59.86
CA ASP A 28 -4.53 59.18 -60.95
C ASP A 28 -3.28 60.10 -60.90
N PRO A 29 -2.03 59.60 -60.90
CA PRO A 29 -0.85 60.43 -61.00
C PRO A 29 -0.09 60.14 -62.30
N PHE A 30 -0.73 60.23 -63.47
CA PHE A 30 -0.01 60.30 -64.75
C PHE A 30 -0.68 61.25 -65.75
N THR A 31 -0.46 62.56 -65.58
CA THR A 31 -0.30 63.49 -66.72
C THR A 31 0.60 64.65 -66.30
N GLY A 32 1.78 64.73 -66.90
CA GLY A 32 2.75 65.79 -66.64
C GLY A 32 4.11 65.46 -67.24
N ASP A 33 4.17 65.58 -68.56
CA ASP A 33 5.32 65.63 -69.46
C ASP A 33 6.66 66.04 -68.80
N ASP A 34 7.68 65.15 -68.88
CA ASP A 34 9.11 65.45 -69.11
C ASP A 34 9.98 64.18 -68.84
N GLY A 35 10.35 63.46 -69.91
CA GLY A 35 11.50 62.52 -69.98
C GLY A 35 11.39 61.13 -69.29
N PRO A 36 11.75 60.01 -69.96
CA PRO A 36 11.60 58.68 -69.37
C PRO A 36 12.75 58.35 -68.41
N VAL A 37 12.47 58.39 -67.11
CA VAL A 37 13.37 57.93 -66.04
C VAL A 37 13.19 56.42 -65.84
N CYS A 38 14.25 55.63 -66.04
CA CYS A 38 14.29 54.23 -65.63
C CYS A 38 14.32 54.12 -64.09
N THR A 39 13.16 54.06 -63.44
CA THR A 39 13.11 53.74 -62.00
C THR A 39 13.10 52.22 -61.81
N VAL A 40 14.25 51.65 -61.40
CA VAL A 40 14.28 50.29 -60.83
C VAL A 40 13.68 50.38 -59.43
N GLN A 41 12.40 50.03 -59.28
CA GLN A 41 11.82 49.84 -57.94
C GLN A 41 12.38 48.56 -57.34
N VAL A 42 13.49 48.67 -56.62
CA VAL A 42 13.91 47.63 -55.68
C VAL A 42 12.99 47.75 -54.47
N GLY A 43 11.98 46.89 -54.41
CA GLY A 43 10.93 46.96 -53.39
C GLY A 43 11.48 46.75 -51.98
N ASN A 44 11.70 47.84 -51.23
CA ASN A 44 11.87 47.83 -49.77
C ASN A 44 10.71 47.13 -49.04
N GLY A 45 9.58 46.91 -49.73
CA GLY A 45 8.42 46.18 -49.21
C GLY A 45 8.66 44.69 -48.95
N LEU A 46 9.60 44.00 -49.60
CA LEU A 46 9.75 42.55 -49.44
C LEU A 46 10.41 42.16 -48.11
N LEU A 47 11.49 42.85 -47.70
CA LEU A 47 12.13 42.63 -46.41
C LEU A 47 11.24 43.08 -45.26
N GLN A 48 10.46 44.16 -45.44
CA GLN A 48 9.44 44.57 -44.47
C GLN A 48 8.27 43.57 -44.39
N GLN A 49 7.79 43.00 -45.51
CA GLN A 49 6.71 42.00 -45.51
C GLN A 49 7.16 40.63 -44.99
N LEU A 50 8.39 40.20 -45.28
CA LEU A 50 8.97 38.99 -44.68
C LEU A 50 9.26 39.20 -43.20
N GLY A 51 9.81 40.37 -42.81
CA GLY A 51 10.04 40.75 -41.43
C GLY A 51 8.77 40.85 -40.60
N THR A 52 7.70 41.49 -41.12
CA THR A 52 6.41 41.59 -40.42
C THR A 52 5.65 40.26 -40.37
N ARG A 53 5.80 39.36 -41.36
CA ARG A 53 5.17 38.03 -41.29
C ARG A 53 5.94 37.01 -40.45
N LEU A 54 7.24 37.19 -40.24
CA LEU A 54 8.05 36.38 -39.32
C LEU A 54 7.97 36.84 -37.86
N THR A 55 7.65 38.12 -37.60
CA THR A 55 7.60 38.70 -36.24
C THR A 55 6.23 38.57 -35.54
N VAL A 56 5.16 38.19 -36.24
CA VAL A 56 3.81 38.02 -35.64
C VAL A 56 3.63 36.65 -34.95
N ALA A 57 4.67 35.81 -34.88
CA ALA A 57 4.58 34.52 -34.19
C ALA A 57 4.67 34.58 -32.65
N SER A 58 4.87 35.74 -32.03
CA SER A 58 5.15 35.83 -30.58
C SER A 58 4.08 36.50 -29.71
N SER A 59 2.90 36.87 -30.24
CA SER A 59 1.81 37.28 -29.34
C SER A 59 0.41 36.99 -29.87
N SER A 60 -0.33 36.23 -29.05
CA SER A 60 -1.77 35.98 -29.06
C SER A 60 -2.32 34.89 -29.99
N SER A 61 -3.27 34.17 -29.41
CA SER A 61 -3.86 32.89 -29.82
C SER A 61 -4.79 32.99 -31.02
N SER A 62 -4.26 32.74 -32.22
CA SER A 62 -4.99 32.13 -33.35
C SER A 62 -3.98 31.83 -34.45
N ALA A 63 -3.55 30.58 -34.57
CA ALA A 63 -2.52 30.17 -35.52
C ALA A 63 -3.00 30.36 -36.99
N PRO A 64 -2.35 31.22 -37.80
CA PRO A 64 -2.41 31.10 -39.25
C PRO A 64 -1.58 29.87 -39.67
N PRO A 65 -1.88 29.23 -40.82
CA PRO A 65 -1.16 28.03 -41.23
C PRO A 65 0.34 28.33 -41.38
N PRO A 66 1.23 27.38 -41.06
CA PRO A 66 2.67 27.56 -41.21
C PRO A 66 2.96 27.90 -42.67
N LEU A 67 3.61 29.03 -42.92
CA LEU A 67 4.19 29.33 -44.21
C LEU A 67 5.20 28.22 -44.51
N GLU A 68 4.82 27.27 -45.37
CA GLU A 68 5.75 26.25 -45.83
C GLU A 68 6.95 26.97 -46.44
N CYS A 69 8.15 26.64 -45.97
CA CYS A 69 9.38 27.25 -46.47
C CYS A 69 9.47 27.16 -48.01
N SER A 70 8.83 26.13 -48.59
CA SER A 70 8.63 25.95 -50.03
C SER A 70 7.93 27.12 -50.74
N THR A 71 6.84 27.68 -50.17
CA THR A 71 6.06 28.75 -50.79
C THR A 71 6.74 30.10 -50.63
N ALA A 72 7.38 30.35 -49.49
CA ALA A 72 8.22 31.53 -49.30
C ALA A 72 9.43 31.51 -50.23
N TRP A 73 10.10 30.36 -50.37
CA TRP A 73 11.26 30.18 -51.22
C TRP A 73 10.92 30.28 -52.72
N THR A 74 9.81 29.69 -53.15
CA THR A 74 9.34 29.80 -54.54
C THR A 74 8.94 31.22 -54.89
N THR A 75 8.27 31.95 -54.00
CA THR A 75 7.93 33.37 -54.22
C THR A 75 9.18 34.24 -54.34
N LEU A 76 10.20 33.97 -53.50
CA LEU A 76 11.47 34.67 -53.55
C LEU A 76 12.25 34.37 -54.84
N LEU A 77 12.30 33.10 -55.27
CA LEU A 77 12.91 32.68 -56.54
C LEU A 77 12.21 33.30 -57.75
N LEU A 78 10.88 33.34 -57.74
CA LEU A 78 10.09 33.85 -58.87
C LEU A 78 10.29 35.36 -59.02
N ARG A 79 10.24 36.10 -57.90
CA ARG A 79 10.58 37.53 -57.91
C ARG A 79 12.04 37.77 -58.29
N PHE A 80 13.00 36.97 -57.81
CA PHE A 80 14.40 37.08 -58.23
C PHE A 80 14.58 36.88 -59.74
N HIS A 81 13.86 35.92 -60.33
CA HIS A 81 13.85 35.72 -61.78
C HIS A 81 13.22 36.90 -62.54
N GLU A 82 12.13 37.48 -62.03
CA GLU A 82 11.52 38.68 -62.60
C GLU A 82 12.44 39.90 -62.50
N THR A 83 13.12 40.13 -61.37
CA THR A 83 14.08 41.23 -61.23
C THR A 83 15.27 41.03 -62.15
N ARG A 84 15.76 39.80 -62.27
CA ARG A 84 16.83 39.45 -63.22
C ARG A 84 16.39 39.71 -64.65
N LYS A 85 15.16 39.32 -65.03
CA LYS A 85 14.62 39.56 -66.37
C LYS A 85 14.47 41.05 -66.66
N ASN A 86 13.91 41.82 -65.73
CA ASN A 86 13.82 43.28 -65.85
C ASN A 86 15.18 43.95 -65.96
N LEU A 87 16.19 43.49 -65.20
CA LEU A 87 17.57 43.98 -65.33
C LEU A 87 18.16 43.61 -66.70
N THR A 88 17.86 42.42 -67.23
CA THR A 88 18.31 41.99 -68.56
C THR A 88 17.67 42.84 -69.65
N ASP A 89 16.36 43.09 -69.57
CA ASP A 89 15.63 43.97 -70.51
C ASP A 89 16.11 45.43 -70.41
N CYS A 90 16.54 45.88 -69.23
CA CYS A 90 17.10 47.21 -69.02
C CYS A 90 18.50 47.33 -69.63
N VAL A 91 19.35 46.31 -69.44
CA VAL A 91 20.69 46.22 -70.07
C VAL A 91 20.59 46.13 -71.59
N GLU A 92 19.66 45.33 -72.14
CA GLU A 92 19.43 45.23 -73.59
C GLU A 92 18.86 46.52 -74.20
N ARG A 93 18.21 47.39 -73.42
CA ARG A 93 17.78 48.73 -73.86
C ARG A 93 18.93 49.73 -73.79
N GLU A 94 19.77 49.64 -72.76
CA GLU A 94 20.98 50.45 -72.61
C GLU A 94 21.99 50.16 -73.73
N GLU A 95 22.13 48.89 -74.13
CA GLU A 95 22.93 48.47 -75.29
C GLU A 95 22.38 48.98 -76.63
N ARG A 96 21.06 49.17 -76.76
CA ARG A 96 20.44 49.78 -77.96
C ARG A 96 20.53 51.31 -77.98
N SER A 97 20.69 51.98 -76.83
CA SER A 97 20.90 53.43 -76.72
C SER A 97 22.37 53.85 -76.75
N ARG A 98 23.29 52.90 -76.98
CA ARG A 98 24.75 53.05 -76.87
C ARG A 98 25.41 53.77 -78.07
N SER A 99 24.78 54.82 -78.59
CA SER A 99 25.47 55.77 -79.48
C SER A 99 26.01 57.00 -78.76
N ASP A 100 25.72 57.19 -77.47
CA ASP A 100 26.41 58.18 -76.64
C ASP A 100 26.30 57.78 -75.16
N GLN A 101 27.36 58.08 -74.40
CA GLN A 101 27.48 58.01 -72.93
C GLN A 101 28.10 56.73 -72.34
N THR A 102 29.41 56.83 -72.15
CA THR A 102 30.30 56.00 -71.32
C THR A 102 30.03 56.08 -69.80
N SER A 103 28.96 56.74 -69.35
CA SER A 103 28.65 56.99 -67.92
C SER A 103 27.53 56.13 -67.32
N ALA A 104 26.81 55.36 -68.12
CA ALA A 104 25.64 54.59 -67.66
C ALA A 104 26.01 53.19 -67.09
N THR A 105 27.07 52.57 -67.63
CA THR A 105 27.65 51.32 -67.11
C THR A 105 28.22 51.45 -65.69
N ASP A 106 28.86 52.56 -65.36
CA ASP A 106 29.43 52.81 -64.03
C ASP A 106 28.34 52.94 -62.95
N PHE A 107 27.18 53.52 -63.30
CA PHE A 107 26.07 53.71 -62.38
C PHE A 107 25.38 52.38 -62.03
N CYS A 108 25.15 51.51 -63.00
CA CYS A 108 24.59 50.18 -62.79
C CYS A 108 25.52 49.27 -61.98
N GLU A 109 26.83 49.34 -62.19
CA GLU A 109 27.83 48.63 -61.37
C GLU A 109 27.85 49.15 -59.93
N LEU A 110 27.78 50.46 -59.73
CA LEU A 110 27.65 51.08 -58.40
C LEU A 110 26.39 50.61 -57.66
N LEU A 111 25.25 50.52 -58.35
CA LEU A 111 23.99 50.07 -57.75
C LEU A 111 24.05 48.58 -57.37
N LEU A 112 24.64 47.75 -58.22
CA LEU A 112 24.85 46.32 -57.94
C LEU A 112 25.78 46.10 -56.75
N ASP A 113 26.86 46.88 -56.65
CA ASP A 113 27.79 46.81 -55.53
C ASP A 113 27.18 47.33 -54.23
N ASP A 114 26.32 48.34 -54.28
CA ASP A 114 25.57 48.83 -53.13
C ASP A 114 24.56 47.79 -52.62
N VAL A 115 23.77 47.18 -53.52
CA VAL A 115 22.85 46.08 -53.16
C VAL A 115 23.61 44.86 -52.61
N ARG A 116 24.79 44.53 -53.17
CA ARG A 116 25.65 43.47 -52.63
C ARG A 116 26.18 43.80 -51.24
N ARG A 117 26.56 45.05 -50.98
CA ARG A 117 27.00 45.51 -49.65
C ARG A 117 25.87 45.46 -48.65
N GLN A 118 24.68 45.95 -49.02
CA GLN A 118 23.48 45.93 -48.18
C GLN A 118 23.05 44.49 -47.86
N MET A 119 23.06 43.58 -48.84
CA MET A 119 22.77 42.16 -48.62
C MET A 119 23.77 41.50 -47.68
N ARG A 120 25.08 41.84 -47.76
CA ARG A 120 26.09 41.33 -46.83
C ARG A 120 25.89 41.88 -45.41
N GLN A 121 25.58 43.17 -45.28
CA GLN A 121 25.30 43.81 -44.00
C GLN A 121 24.05 43.23 -43.33
N GLU A 122 22.95 43.08 -44.07
CA GLU A 122 21.73 42.45 -43.56
C GLU A 122 21.96 40.99 -43.20
N ARG A 123 22.72 40.24 -44.02
CA ARG A 123 23.06 38.85 -43.68
C ARG A 123 23.89 38.78 -42.39
N GLN A 124 24.89 39.64 -42.21
CA GLN A 124 25.70 39.68 -40.99
C GLN A 124 24.88 40.11 -39.77
N ARG A 125 23.98 41.07 -39.94
CA ARG A 125 23.06 41.51 -38.89
C ARG A 125 22.11 40.37 -38.49
N LEU A 126 21.43 39.75 -39.45
CA LEU A 126 20.49 38.65 -39.19
C LEU A 126 21.19 37.44 -38.57
N THR A 127 22.41 37.10 -39.04
CA THR A 127 23.18 35.99 -38.47
C THR A 127 23.60 36.29 -37.04
N SER A 128 24.09 37.51 -36.75
CA SER A 128 24.49 37.87 -35.39
C SER A 128 23.29 37.98 -34.44
N GLU A 129 22.15 38.50 -34.90
CA GLU A 129 20.90 38.54 -34.14
C GLU A 129 20.34 37.12 -33.89
N SER A 130 20.42 36.22 -34.88
CA SER A 130 20.01 34.83 -34.71
C SER A 130 20.93 34.08 -33.74
N ASP A 131 22.24 34.28 -33.83
CA ASP A 131 23.22 33.64 -32.95
C ASP A 131 23.04 34.12 -31.50
N GLN A 132 22.78 35.41 -31.29
CA GLN A 132 22.46 35.97 -29.97
C GLN A 132 21.16 35.37 -29.40
N ARG A 133 20.11 35.24 -30.23
CA ARG A 133 18.85 34.59 -29.81
C ARG A 133 19.05 33.12 -29.47
N LEU A 134 19.82 32.38 -30.28
CA LEU A 134 20.14 30.98 -30.01
C LEU A 134 20.91 30.83 -28.69
N GLN A 135 21.88 31.70 -28.42
CA GLN A 135 22.61 31.71 -27.16
C GLN A 135 21.71 32.02 -25.97
N ALA A 136 20.79 33.00 -26.09
CA ALA A 136 19.84 33.34 -25.04
C ALA A 136 18.90 32.16 -24.73
N ILE A 137 18.34 31.51 -25.76
CA ILE A 137 17.48 30.33 -25.60
C ILE A 137 18.26 29.18 -24.95
N GLN A 138 19.52 28.96 -25.34
CA GLN A 138 20.35 27.92 -24.74
C GLN A 138 20.60 28.18 -23.25
N LEU A 139 20.81 29.44 -22.87
CA LEU A 139 20.98 29.86 -21.48
C LEU A 139 19.71 29.64 -20.66
N GLU A 140 18.55 30.02 -21.19
CA GLU A 140 17.25 29.77 -20.57
C GLU A 140 16.98 28.28 -20.43
N LEU A 141 17.23 27.49 -21.48
CA LEU A 141 17.04 26.03 -21.45
C LEU A 141 17.94 25.35 -20.41
N ASN A 142 19.19 25.78 -20.30
CA ASN A 142 20.10 25.30 -19.26
C ASN A 142 19.60 25.69 -17.86
N GLY A 143 19.06 26.91 -17.70
CA GLY A 143 18.44 27.38 -16.47
C GLY A 143 17.19 26.58 -16.07
N GLU A 144 16.31 26.30 -17.03
CA GLU A 144 15.12 25.44 -16.83
C GLU A 144 15.53 24.00 -16.53
N LYS A 145 16.55 23.46 -17.19
CA LYS A 145 17.08 22.12 -16.91
C LYS A 145 17.64 22.03 -15.50
N ALA A 146 18.39 23.04 -15.05
CA ALA A 146 18.88 23.10 -13.67
C ALA A 146 17.73 23.14 -12.66
N ARG A 147 16.70 23.98 -12.90
CA ARG A 147 15.48 24.03 -12.08
C ARG A 147 14.73 22.71 -12.05
N SER A 148 14.62 22.02 -13.19
CA SER A 148 13.99 20.70 -13.27
C SER A 148 14.75 19.64 -12.47
N VAL A 149 16.09 19.65 -12.50
CA VAL A 149 16.91 18.72 -11.70
C VAL A 149 16.78 19.02 -10.20
N GLN A 150 16.79 20.29 -9.83
CA GLN A 150 16.58 20.70 -8.44
C GLN A 150 15.20 20.28 -7.93
N LEU A 151 14.14 20.55 -8.69
CA LEU A 151 12.78 20.15 -8.34
C LEU A 151 12.66 18.62 -8.21
N ALA A 152 13.30 17.85 -9.08
CA ALA A 152 13.32 16.39 -8.97
C ALA A 152 14.03 15.93 -7.67
N GLY A 153 15.10 16.62 -7.27
CA GLY A 153 15.78 16.40 -5.99
C GLY A 153 14.89 16.71 -4.78
N ASP A 154 14.21 17.86 -4.80
CA ASP A 154 13.30 18.30 -3.73
C ASP A 154 12.12 17.34 -3.58
N VAL A 155 11.53 16.88 -4.70
CA VAL A 155 10.48 15.85 -4.69
C VAL A 155 11.00 14.56 -4.06
N GLY A 156 12.22 14.13 -4.41
CA GLY A 156 12.85 12.95 -3.80
C GLY A 156 13.04 13.07 -2.29
N ALA A 157 13.46 14.24 -1.79
CA ALA A 157 13.62 14.50 -0.36
C ALA A 157 12.28 14.45 0.40
N VAL A 158 11.24 15.10 -0.14
CA VAL A 158 9.88 15.05 0.43
C VAL A 158 9.35 13.62 0.45
N GLN A 159 9.62 12.86 -0.59
CA GLN A 159 9.20 11.48 -0.72
C GLN A 159 9.83 10.57 0.35
N GLN A 160 11.12 10.75 0.65
CA GLN A 160 11.82 10.06 1.73
C GLN A 160 11.27 10.44 3.11
N GLU A 161 11.00 11.73 3.37
CA GLU A 161 10.39 12.17 4.63
C GLU A 161 8.97 11.61 4.81
N LEU A 162 8.17 11.54 3.75
CA LEU A 162 6.85 10.91 3.79
C LEU A 162 6.95 9.42 4.18
N THR A 163 7.88 8.69 3.57
CA THR A 163 8.14 7.27 3.89
C THR A 163 8.55 7.10 5.35
N ARG A 164 9.39 7.99 5.88
CA ARG A 164 9.78 8.02 7.28
C ARG A 164 8.60 8.29 8.21
N LEU A 165 7.76 9.27 7.88
CA LEU A 165 6.56 9.60 8.66
C LEU A 165 5.56 8.45 8.68
N TYR A 166 5.33 7.76 7.55
CA TYR A 166 4.49 6.57 7.54
C TYR A 166 5.03 5.47 8.44
N ARG A 167 6.35 5.24 8.43
CA ARG A 167 7.00 4.29 9.35
C ARG A 167 6.73 4.68 10.81
N GLU A 168 6.97 5.93 11.19
CA GLU A 168 6.74 6.43 12.56
C GLU A 168 5.26 6.31 12.98
N LEU A 169 4.34 6.60 12.07
CA LEU A 169 2.90 6.47 12.30
C LEU A 169 2.49 5.00 12.51
N VAL A 170 3.04 4.05 11.72
CA VAL A 170 2.80 2.62 11.96
C VAL A 170 3.27 2.23 13.37
N LEU A 171 4.50 2.57 13.74
CA LEU A 171 5.06 2.23 15.05
C LEU A 171 4.23 2.81 16.20
N THR A 172 3.80 4.07 16.06
CA THR A 172 3.03 4.78 17.08
C THR A 172 1.64 4.17 17.23
N ASN A 173 0.93 3.94 16.12
CA ASN A 173 -0.43 3.41 16.13
C ASN A 173 -0.47 1.96 16.65
N VAL A 174 0.51 1.12 16.31
CA VAL A 174 0.65 -0.22 16.94
C VAL A 174 0.95 -0.08 18.43
N GLY A 175 1.82 0.86 18.81
CA GLY A 175 2.19 1.08 20.21
C GLY A 175 1.03 1.53 21.12
N ILE A 176 0.00 2.18 20.56
CA ILE A 176 -1.21 2.60 21.28
C ILE A 176 -2.43 1.69 21.06
N GLY A 177 -2.32 0.67 20.19
CA GLY A 177 -3.40 -0.27 19.91
C GLY A 177 -4.42 0.19 18.85
N ASP A 178 -4.17 1.27 18.10
CA ASP A 178 -5.02 1.66 16.96
C ASP A 178 -4.65 0.85 15.71
N THR A 179 -5.11 -0.40 15.69
CA THR A 179 -4.81 -1.38 14.63
C THR A 179 -5.33 -0.95 13.27
N LYS A 180 -6.46 -0.22 13.22
CA LYS A 180 -7.07 0.27 11.99
C LYS A 180 -6.19 1.31 11.32
N GLN A 181 -5.74 2.32 12.09
CA GLN A 181 -4.85 3.35 11.54
C GLN A 181 -3.46 2.78 11.26
N ALA A 182 -2.93 1.91 12.13
CA ALA A 182 -1.66 1.22 11.89
C ALA A 182 -1.66 0.49 10.54
N HIS A 183 -2.74 -0.24 10.23
CA HIS A 183 -2.86 -0.94 8.96
C HIS A 183 -2.93 0.01 7.76
N ARG A 184 -3.70 1.10 7.85
CA ARG A 184 -3.78 2.12 6.79
C ARG A 184 -2.41 2.73 6.48
N TYR A 185 -1.65 3.09 7.51
CA TYR A 185 -0.31 3.64 7.32
C TYR A 185 0.68 2.60 6.82
N TYR A 186 0.52 1.33 7.22
CA TYR A 186 1.33 0.23 6.72
C TYR A 186 1.10 -0.02 5.22
N GLN A 187 -0.15 0.01 4.76
CA GLN A 187 -0.48 -0.06 3.34
C GLN A 187 0.16 1.10 2.56
N ARG A 188 0.01 2.34 3.05
CA ARG A 188 0.64 3.52 2.42
C ARG A 188 2.16 3.42 2.38
N TYR A 189 2.78 2.91 3.44
CA TYR A 189 4.23 2.66 3.47
C TYR A 189 4.65 1.66 2.38
N ASN A 190 3.91 0.56 2.22
CA ASN A 190 4.19 -0.46 1.21
C ASN A 190 4.00 0.07 -0.21
N GLU A 191 2.90 0.79 -0.48
CA GLU A 191 2.65 1.42 -1.78
C GLU A 191 3.74 2.43 -2.14
N GLN A 192 4.21 3.19 -1.16
CA GLN A 192 5.24 4.19 -1.35
C GLN A 192 6.59 3.56 -1.72
N GLN A 193 6.97 2.48 -1.03
CA GLN A 193 8.17 1.69 -1.34
C GLN A 193 8.12 1.08 -2.75
N GLN A 194 6.93 0.67 -3.22
CA GLN A 194 6.75 0.18 -4.59
C GLN A 194 6.89 1.30 -5.63
N LYS A 195 6.36 2.50 -5.36
CA LYS A 195 6.44 3.65 -6.26
C LYS A 195 7.87 4.17 -6.45
N GLU A 196 8.71 4.06 -5.42
CA GLU A 196 10.11 4.49 -5.47
C GLU A 196 11.00 3.59 -6.35
N GLN A 197 10.43 2.63 -7.10
CA GLN A 197 11.13 1.69 -7.99
C GLN A 197 12.35 1.04 -7.31
N GLN A 198 12.27 0.83 -6.00
CA GLN A 198 13.38 0.26 -5.26
C GLN A 198 13.60 -1.19 -5.69
N SER A 199 14.86 -1.60 -5.73
CA SER A 199 15.19 -3.00 -5.97
C SER A 199 14.51 -3.89 -4.93
N GLN A 200 14.00 -5.07 -5.33
CA GLN A 200 13.27 -5.98 -4.44
C GLN A 200 14.04 -6.32 -3.16
N SER A 201 15.37 -6.40 -3.23
CA SER A 201 16.25 -6.62 -2.08
C SER A 201 16.19 -5.46 -1.08
N GLN A 202 16.15 -4.22 -1.55
CA GLN A 202 16.09 -3.01 -0.74
C GLN A 202 14.71 -2.84 -0.08
N GLN A 203 13.64 -3.14 -0.82
CA GLN A 203 12.28 -3.17 -0.27
C GLN A 203 12.18 -4.20 0.87
N LYS A 204 12.74 -5.40 0.69
CA LYS A 204 12.76 -6.44 1.73
C LYS A 204 13.56 -6.00 2.96
N ALA A 205 14.71 -5.35 2.76
CA ALA A 205 15.52 -4.81 3.86
C ALA A 205 14.78 -3.70 4.65
N ASN A 206 14.07 -2.81 3.95
CA ASN A 206 13.28 -1.74 4.57
C ASN A 206 12.10 -2.29 5.39
N LEU A 207 11.42 -3.33 4.89
CA LEU A 207 10.37 -4.02 5.63
C LEU A 207 10.91 -4.74 6.86
N GLN A 208 12.05 -5.42 6.72
CA GLN A 208 12.72 -6.08 7.83
C GLN A 208 13.07 -5.08 8.95
N SER A 209 13.63 -3.92 8.60
CA SER A 209 13.93 -2.85 9.56
C SER A 209 12.67 -2.29 10.25
N LEU A 210 11.54 -2.21 9.55
CA LEU A 210 10.27 -1.83 10.15
C LEU A 210 9.79 -2.90 11.15
N TYR A 211 9.88 -4.18 10.80
CA TYR A 211 9.47 -5.27 11.68
C TYR A 211 10.31 -5.35 12.95
N GLU A 212 11.62 -5.19 12.84
CA GLU A 212 12.51 -5.11 13.99
C GLU A 212 12.17 -3.91 14.89
N ALA A 213 11.87 -2.76 14.29
CA ALA A 213 11.44 -1.58 15.03
C ALA A 213 10.09 -1.76 15.73
N LEU A 214 9.14 -2.47 15.12
CA LEU A 214 7.85 -2.83 15.74
C LEU A 214 8.08 -3.65 17.02
N ILE A 215 8.91 -4.69 16.91
CA ILE A 215 9.25 -5.56 18.05
C ILE A 215 9.96 -4.77 19.15
N ALA A 216 10.96 -3.95 18.79
CA ALA A 216 11.65 -3.09 19.76
C ALA A 216 10.70 -2.11 20.47
N THR A 217 9.69 -1.59 19.76
CA THR A 217 8.72 -0.63 20.31
C THR A 217 7.82 -1.27 21.37
N VAL A 218 7.41 -2.53 21.16
CA VAL A 218 6.63 -3.31 22.14
C VAL A 218 7.38 -3.43 23.46
N TYR A 219 8.69 -3.71 23.40
CA TYR A 219 9.51 -3.96 24.58
C TYR A 219 10.20 -2.73 25.18
N ARG A 220 9.99 -1.54 24.61
CA ARG A 220 10.62 -0.29 25.08
C ARG A 220 10.27 0.07 26.53
N LYS A 221 9.07 -0.30 27.00
CA LYS A 221 8.60 -0.03 28.37
C LYS A 221 8.06 -1.31 29.01
N ALA A 222 8.74 -1.79 30.05
CA ALA A 222 8.41 -3.05 30.72
C ALA A 222 6.97 -3.11 31.26
N ALA A 223 6.42 -1.99 31.75
CA ALA A 223 5.12 -1.94 32.40
C ALA A 223 3.93 -2.30 31.49
N TYR A 224 4.06 -2.13 30.17
CA TYR A 224 2.96 -2.30 29.21
C TYR A 224 3.24 -3.41 28.19
N VAL A 225 4.22 -4.29 28.47
CA VAL A 225 4.67 -5.29 27.50
C VAL A 225 3.53 -6.23 27.10
N GLN A 226 2.73 -6.71 28.06
CA GLN A 226 1.66 -7.67 27.75
C GLN A 226 0.59 -7.07 26.83
N GLU A 227 0.11 -5.86 27.14
CA GLU A 227 -0.85 -5.14 26.31
C GLU A 227 -0.31 -4.86 24.91
N ARG A 228 0.95 -4.39 24.82
CA ARG A 228 1.59 -4.06 23.54
C ARG A 228 1.87 -5.29 22.68
N VAL A 229 2.19 -6.43 23.29
CA VAL A 229 2.26 -7.72 22.57
C VAL A 229 0.87 -8.05 22.00
N GLY A 230 -0.20 -7.84 22.77
CA GLY A 230 -1.57 -7.96 22.29
C GLY A 230 -1.86 -7.07 21.07
N TYR A 231 -1.54 -5.78 21.16
CA TYR A 231 -1.72 -4.82 20.06
C TYR A 231 -0.93 -5.19 18.80
N LEU A 232 0.31 -5.67 18.97
CA LEU A 232 1.11 -6.15 17.85
C LEU A 232 0.46 -7.39 17.22
N LEU A 233 0.04 -8.37 18.02
CA LEU A 233 -0.66 -9.55 17.50
C LEU A 233 -1.94 -9.18 16.76
N ASP A 234 -2.72 -8.23 17.29
CA ASP A 234 -3.90 -7.70 16.60
C ASP A 234 -3.53 -7.04 15.27
N PHE A 235 -2.46 -6.26 15.22
CA PHE A 235 -1.95 -5.71 13.96
C PHE A 235 -1.57 -6.81 12.97
N VAL A 236 -0.85 -7.85 13.40
CA VAL A 236 -0.46 -8.97 12.53
C VAL A 236 -1.67 -9.75 12.00
N ARG A 237 -2.71 -9.95 12.82
CA ARG A 237 -3.97 -10.61 12.41
C ARG A 237 -4.64 -9.87 11.25
N HIS A 238 -4.58 -8.54 11.25
CA HIS A 238 -5.16 -7.68 10.22
C HIS A 238 -4.28 -7.51 8.98
N LEU A 239 -3.05 -8.04 8.96
CA LEU A 239 -2.32 -8.17 7.71
C LEU A 239 -3.16 -9.07 6.77
N GLY A 240 -3.26 -8.69 5.50
CA GLY A 240 -4.12 -9.37 4.53
C GLY A 240 -3.82 -10.88 4.44
N PRO A 241 -4.77 -11.69 3.93
CA PRO A 241 -4.56 -13.12 3.69
C PRO A 241 -3.38 -13.36 2.71
N ASP A 242 -3.12 -12.40 1.82
CA ASP A 242 -2.08 -12.49 0.79
C ASP A 242 -0.65 -12.21 1.29
N ALA A 243 -0.47 -12.04 2.61
CA ALA A 243 0.82 -11.68 3.21
C ALA A 243 1.36 -12.73 4.22
N PRO A 244 1.38 -14.05 3.89
CA PRO A 244 1.81 -15.09 4.84
C PRO A 244 3.28 -14.93 5.26
N ASP A 245 4.16 -14.51 4.34
CA ASP A 245 5.58 -14.31 4.62
C ASP A 245 5.83 -13.17 5.62
N GLN A 246 5.03 -12.10 5.53
CA GLN A 246 5.12 -10.96 6.44
C GLN A 246 4.67 -11.36 7.85
N LYS A 247 3.53 -12.07 7.94
CA LYS A 247 3.02 -12.64 9.20
C LYS A 247 4.06 -13.56 9.84
N LEU A 248 4.60 -14.49 9.06
CA LEU A 248 5.60 -15.44 9.53
C LEU A 248 6.86 -14.74 10.05
N THR A 249 7.35 -13.71 9.35
CA THR A 249 8.53 -12.95 9.76
C THR A 249 8.30 -12.25 11.10
N LEU A 250 7.16 -11.57 11.26
CA LEU A 250 6.79 -10.92 12.51
C LEU A 250 6.62 -11.92 13.66
N TYR A 251 5.96 -13.05 13.43
CA TYR A 251 5.83 -14.11 14.45
C TYR A 251 7.18 -14.69 14.86
N ARG A 252 8.09 -14.92 13.92
CA ARG A 252 9.46 -15.40 14.24
C ARG A 252 10.22 -14.41 15.08
N LEU A 253 10.21 -13.12 14.71
CA LEU A 253 10.89 -12.08 15.49
C LEU A 253 10.27 -11.92 16.88
N LEU A 254 8.94 -11.97 16.98
CA LEU A 254 8.23 -11.92 18.26
C LEU A 254 8.54 -13.12 19.15
N LYS A 255 8.58 -14.33 18.56
CA LYS A 255 8.93 -15.56 19.27
C LYS A 255 10.29 -15.45 19.95
N VAL A 256 11.31 -14.93 19.25
CA VAL A 256 12.66 -14.75 19.82
C VAL A 256 12.63 -13.90 21.09
N GLU A 257 11.82 -12.84 21.12
CA GLU A 257 11.68 -11.99 22.31
C GLU A 257 10.81 -12.60 23.42
N LEU A 258 9.81 -13.41 23.06
CA LEU A 258 8.99 -14.12 24.03
C LEU A 258 9.76 -15.26 24.69
N ASP A 259 10.57 -16.02 23.94
CA ASP A 259 11.35 -17.14 24.45
C ASP A 259 12.33 -16.71 25.55
N LYS A 260 12.91 -15.51 25.44
CA LYS A 260 13.80 -14.90 26.47
C LYS A 260 13.13 -14.72 27.84
N ARG A 261 11.80 -14.74 27.89
CA ARG A 261 10.99 -14.45 29.10
C ARG A 261 10.13 -15.64 29.54
N THR A 262 10.46 -16.83 29.04
CA THR A 262 9.82 -18.09 29.46
C THR A 262 10.07 -18.30 30.96
N PRO A 263 9.08 -18.75 31.76
CA PRO A 263 7.75 -19.26 31.37
C PRO A 263 6.63 -18.20 31.30
N ALA A 264 6.85 -16.97 31.75
CA ALA A 264 5.79 -15.97 31.89
C ALA A 264 5.12 -15.58 30.55
N SER A 265 5.83 -15.72 29.43
CA SER A 265 5.38 -15.41 28.08
C SER A 265 4.67 -16.56 27.35
N GLN A 266 4.65 -17.78 27.91
CA GLN A 266 4.07 -18.96 27.26
C GLN A 266 2.60 -18.78 26.81
N PRO A 267 1.71 -18.13 27.59
CA PRO A 267 0.35 -17.79 27.14
C PRO A 267 0.32 -17.04 25.81
N GLN A 268 1.10 -15.95 25.69
CA GLN A 268 1.16 -15.12 24.49
C GLN A 268 1.82 -15.88 23.32
N THR A 269 2.84 -16.68 23.61
CA THR A 269 3.49 -17.54 22.61
C THR A 269 2.52 -18.56 22.03
N LEU A 270 1.62 -19.12 22.86
CA LEU A 270 0.59 -20.05 22.41
C LEU A 270 -0.50 -19.35 21.57
N VAL A 271 -0.94 -18.16 21.97
CA VAL A 271 -1.87 -17.32 21.18
C VAL A 271 -1.29 -17.04 19.79
N MET A 272 -0.03 -16.58 19.74
CA MET A 272 0.68 -16.32 18.50
C MET A 272 0.76 -17.55 17.60
N ALA A 273 1.01 -18.74 18.17
CA ALA A 273 1.02 -19.98 17.40
C ALA A 273 -0.34 -20.26 16.76
N PHE A 274 -1.44 -20.09 17.50
CA PHE A 274 -2.79 -20.27 16.94
C PHE A 274 -3.14 -19.22 15.88
N ASP A 275 -2.66 -17.99 16.03
CA ASP A 275 -2.84 -16.95 15.00
C ASP A 275 -2.07 -17.27 13.72
N ALA A 276 -0.89 -17.89 13.82
CA ALA A 276 -0.17 -18.41 12.67
C ALA A 276 -0.98 -19.50 11.94
N LEU A 277 -1.61 -20.41 12.69
CA LEU A 277 -2.48 -21.44 12.12
C LEU A 277 -3.64 -20.81 11.33
N ASN A 278 -4.32 -19.80 11.89
CA ASN A 278 -5.42 -19.07 11.23
C ASN A 278 -4.97 -18.34 9.96
N GLY A 279 -3.69 -17.96 9.87
CA GLY A 279 -3.10 -17.32 8.69
C GLY A 279 -2.80 -18.28 7.53
N THR A 280 -3.04 -19.59 7.70
CA THR A 280 -2.84 -20.57 6.63
C THR A 280 -4.01 -20.50 5.65
N ALA A 281 -3.72 -20.32 4.35
CA ALA A 281 -4.75 -20.29 3.32
C ALA A 281 -5.55 -21.60 3.30
N PRO A 282 -6.88 -21.57 3.12
CA PRO A 282 -7.73 -22.75 3.12
C PRO A 282 -7.40 -23.75 2.00
N ASP A 283 -6.80 -23.27 0.90
CA ASP A 283 -6.53 -24.06 -0.31
C ASP A 283 -5.09 -24.62 -0.38
N ALA A 284 -4.21 -24.22 0.53
CA ALA A 284 -2.87 -24.80 0.63
C ALA A 284 -2.97 -26.17 1.34
N SER A 285 -2.11 -27.13 0.98
CA SER A 285 -1.91 -28.30 1.83
C SER A 285 -1.48 -27.79 3.22
N MET A 286 -2.40 -27.80 4.20
CA MET A 286 -2.11 -27.30 5.55
C MET A 286 -0.81 -27.89 6.10
N ALA A 287 -0.50 -29.13 5.72
CA ALA A 287 0.70 -29.85 6.10
C ALA A 287 2.03 -29.18 5.68
N ASP A 288 2.09 -28.49 4.53
CA ASP A 288 3.34 -27.89 4.00
C ASP A 288 3.45 -26.38 4.25
N SER A 289 2.41 -25.75 4.83
CA SER A 289 2.43 -24.32 5.13
C SER A 289 3.53 -23.97 6.14
N PRO A 290 4.43 -23.01 5.86
CA PRO A 290 5.43 -22.54 6.82
C PRO A 290 4.82 -22.00 8.13
N LEU A 291 3.61 -21.44 8.06
CA LEU A 291 2.86 -20.97 9.22
C LEU A 291 2.30 -22.14 10.06
N HIS A 292 1.85 -23.22 9.41
CA HIS A 292 1.43 -24.43 10.10
C HIS A 292 2.60 -25.11 10.81
N LYS A 293 3.75 -25.22 10.14
CA LYS A 293 4.98 -25.72 10.75
C LYS A 293 5.38 -24.88 11.98
N PHE A 294 5.34 -23.54 11.84
CA PHE A 294 5.59 -22.64 12.96
C PHE A 294 4.63 -22.87 14.13
N TYR A 295 3.34 -23.10 13.86
CA TYR A 295 2.35 -23.45 14.89
C TYR A 295 2.74 -24.73 15.63
N LEU A 296 3.07 -25.81 14.92
CA LEU A 296 3.43 -27.09 15.54
C LEU A 296 4.71 -26.97 16.39
N ASP A 297 5.75 -26.35 15.82
CA ASP A 297 7.05 -26.16 16.48
C ASP A 297 6.93 -25.31 17.76
N THR A 298 6.00 -24.35 17.77
CA THR A 298 5.80 -23.42 18.88
C THR A 298 4.82 -23.95 19.93
N SER A 299 3.68 -24.49 19.51
CA SER A 299 2.61 -24.95 20.43
C SER A 299 2.93 -26.27 21.10
N GLY A 300 3.55 -27.22 20.39
CA GLY A 300 3.79 -28.58 20.87
C GLY A 300 4.60 -28.66 22.18
N PRO A 301 5.73 -27.94 22.32
CA PRO A 301 6.49 -27.90 23.57
C PRO A 301 5.69 -27.27 24.73
N ILE A 302 4.93 -26.19 24.48
CA ILE A 302 4.15 -25.49 25.50
C ILE A 302 3.01 -26.38 26.01
N VAL A 303 2.24 -26.99 25.09
CA VAL A 303 1.14 -27.89 25.41
C VAL A 303 1.65 -29.07 26.24
N ARG A 304 2.78 -29.69 25.85
CA ARG A 304 3.39 -30.78 26.63
C ARG A 304 3.81 -30.34 28.03
N ALA A 305 4.44 -29.17 28.16
CA ALA A 305 4.82 -28.64 29.46
C ALA A 305 3.59 -28.38 30.36
N TRP A 306 2.53 -27.81 29.79
CA TRP A 306 1.29 -27.54 30.54
C TRP A 306 0.53 -28.82 30.91
N GLN A 307 0.52 -29.84 30.04
CA GLN A 307 -0.01 -31.17 30.37
C GLN A 307 0.71 -31.77 31.59
N GLN A 308 2.05 -31.72 31.61
CA GLN A 308 2.85 -32.21 32.73
C GLN A 308 2.54 -31.42 34.02
N GLN A 309 2.41 -30.10 33.93
CA GLN A 309 2.00 -29.26 35.05
C GLN A 309 0.62 -29.67 35.58
N ILE A 310 -0.38 -29.88 34.71
CA ILE A 310 -1.72 -30.33 35.12
C ILE A 310 -1.65 -31.68 35.85
N VAL A 311 -0.90 -32.65 35.31
CA VAL A 311 -0.74 -33.97 35.94
C VAL A 311 -0.04 -33.88 37.30
N ALA A 312 0.91 -32.95 37.45
CA ALA A 312 1.60 -32.68 38.70
C ALA A 312 0.77 -31.86 39.71
N GLY A 313 -0.42 -31.38 39.34
CA GLY A 313 -1.26 -30.54 40.20
C GLY A 313 -0.92 -29.04 40.15
N GLU A 314 -0.28 -28.58 39.08
CA GLU A 314 0.00 -27.17 38.81
C GLU A 314 -0.89 -26.66 37.68
N TRP A 315 -2.07 -26.17 38.02
CA TRP A 315 -3.09 -25.73 37.04
C TRP A 315 -3.19 -24.21 36.87
N ARG A 316 -2.43 -23.41 37.64
CA ARG A 316 -2.59 -21.94 37.67
C ARG A 316 -2.40 -21.30 36.30
N THR A 317 -1.33 -21.67 35.60
CA THR A 317 -1.03 -21.16 34.25
C THR A 317 -2.17 -21.41 33.27
N VAL A 318 -2.73 -22.62 33.29
CA VAL A 318 -3.80 -23.04 32.38
C VAL A 318 -5.12 -22.38 32.74
N ARG A 319 -5.41 -22.22 34.03
CA ARG A 319 -6.57 -21.45 34.51
C ARG A 319 -6.49 -20.00 34.05
N ASP A 320 -5.34 -19.35 34.29
CA ASP A 320 -5.14 -17.95 33.95
C ASP A 320 -5.23 -17.77 32.43
N PHE A 321 -4.72 -18.71 31.65
CA PHE A 321 -4.91 -18.74 30.20
C PHE A 321 -6.38 -18.88 29.78
N ALA A 322 -7.15 -19.77 30.40
CA ALA A 322 -8.58 -19.93 30.12
C ALA A 322 -9.41 -18.69 30.50
N GLU A 323 -8.95 -17.92 31.49
CA GLU A 323 -9.57 -16.67 31.91
C GLU A 323 -9.29 -15.53 30.93
N HIS A 324 -8.03 -15.34 30.55
CA HIS A 324 -7.60 -14.22 29.71
C HIS A 324 -7.77 -14.47 28.20
N TYR A 325 -7.71 -15.74 27.76
CA TYR A 325 -7.78 -16.14 26.36
C TYR A 325 -8.79 -17.28 26.13
N PRO A 326 -10.08 -17.06 26.45
CA PRO A 326 -11.10 -18.10 26.45
C PRO A 326 -11.28 -18.77 25.06
N ASP A 327 -11.24 -17.98 23.98
CA ASP A 327 -11.44 -18.49 22.62
C ASP A 327 -10.26 -19.37 22.16
N TYR A 328 -9.06 -19.08 22.65
CA TYR A 328 -7.87 -19.90 22.39
C TYR A 328 -7.86 -21.16 23.26
N TYR A 329 -8.28 -21.05 24.53
CA TYR A 329 -8.45 -22.21 25.40
C TYR A 329 -9.46 -23.22 24.82
N GLN A 330 -10.56 -22.75 24.25
CA GLN A 330 -11.55 -23.62 23.60
C GLN A 330 -10.95 -24.45 22.45
N ARG A 331 -9.88 -23.96 21.80
CA ARG A 331 -9.18 -24.68 20.72
C ARG A 331 -8.22 -25.74 21.23
N CYS A 332 -7.69 -25.58 22.44
CA CYS A 332 -6.61 -26.43 22.96
C CYS A 332 -6.96 -27.26 24.19
N TYR A 333 -8.10 -27.04 24.85
CA TYR A 333 -8.44 -27.74 26.11
C TYR A 333 -8.39 -29.26 25.97
N ARG A 334 -8.84 -29.80 24.83
CA ARG A 334 -8.79 -31.25 24.59
C ARG A 334 -7.36 -31.76 24.57
N MET A 335 -6.46 -31.03 23.91
CA MET A 335 -5.05 -31.38 23.92
C MET A 335 -4.51 -31.29 25.35
N LEU A 336 -4.75 -30.19 26.06
CA LEU A 336 -4.22 -29.97 27.41
C LEU A 336 -4.69 -31.00 28.45
N LEU A 337 -5.95 -31.44 28.37
CA LEU A 337 -6.52 -32.36 29.36
C LEU A 337 -6.38 -33.83 28.96
N THR A 338 -6.13 -34.14 27.69
CA THR A 338 -5.90 -35.53 27.27
C THR A 338 -4.55 -36.01 27.78
N VAL A 339 -4.57 -37.11 28.51
CA VAL A 339 -3.37 -37.86 28.94
C VAL A 339 -3.40 -39.24 28.29
N ASP A 340 -2.22 -39.84 28.05
CA ASP A 340 -2.16 -41.19 27.51
C ASP A 340 -2.50 -42.26 28.57
N ALA A 341 -2.66 -43.51 28.11
CA ALA A 341 -3.03 -44.63 28.97
C ALA A 341 -1.98 -44.96 30.05
N THR A 342 -0.70 -44.67 29.80
CA THR A 342 0.39 -44.95 30.75
C THR A 342 0.38 -43.93 31.89
N VAL A 343 0.29 -42.64 31.56
CA VAL A 343 0.15 -41.53 32.50
C VAL A 343 -1.15 -41.68 33.29
N TRP A 344 -2.25 -42.05 32.64
CA TRP A 344 -3.55 -42.25 33.27
C TRP A 344 -3.56 -43.28 34.41
N ARG A 345 -2.75 -44.33 34.30
CA ARG A 345 -2.64 -45.37 35.34
C ARG A 345 -1.82 -44.91 36.54
N GLN A 346 -0.85 -44.03 36.32
CA GLN A 346 0.11 -43.60 37.34
C GLN A 346 -0.26 -42.27 37.99
N LEU A 347 -1.12 -41.46 37.36
CA LEU A 347 -1.49 -40.16 37.89
C LEU A 347 -2.30 -40.28 39.18
N ASP A 348 -2.11 -39.30 40.07
CA ASP A 348 -3.03 -39.09 41.18
C ASP A 348 -4.31 -38.44 40.63
N PHE A 349 -5.36 -39.27 40.57
CA PHE A 349 -6.64 -38.88 40.01
C PHE A 349 -7.28 -37.71 40.77
N SER A 350 -7.09 -37.67 42.10
CA SER A 350 -7.67 -36.62 42.95
C SER A 350 -6.99 -35.27 42.69
N THR A 351 -5.68 -35.28 42.47
CA THR A 351 -4.94 -34.06 42.11
C THR A 351 -5.27 -33.61 40.69
N TYR A 352 -5.27 -34.52 39.72
CA TYR A 352 -5.55 -34.19 38.32
C TYR A 352 -6.95 -33.55 38.14
N ILE A 353 -7.99 -34.09 38.79
CA ILE A 353 -9.36 -33.60 38.61
C ILE A 353 -9.61 -32.20 39.20
N LEU A 354 -8.71 -31.69 40.05
CA LEU A 354 -8.82 -30.33 40.60
C LEU A 354 -8.83 -29.27 39.50
N VAL A 355 -8.09 -29.49 38.40
CA VAL A 355 -8.05 -28.56 37.27
C VAL A 355 -9.45 -28.18 36.79
N VAL A 356 -10.37 -29.15 36.72
CA VAL A 356 -11.75 -28.95 36.23
C VAL A 356 -12.46 -27.88 37.04
N ASN A 357 -12.39 -27.94 38.37
CA ASN A 357 -13.08 -27.00 39.25
C ASN A 357 -12.36 -25.65 39.40
N THR A 358 -11.15 -25.53 38.86
CA THR A 358 -10.42 -24.26 38.85
C THR A 358 -10.77 -23.41 37.64
N LEU A 359 -11.34 -24.00 36.58
CA LEU A 359 -11.67 -23.29 35.34
C LEU A 359 -12.70 -22.17 35.58
N PRO A 360 -12.56 -21.02 34.92
CA PRO A 360 -13.35 -19.83 35.23
C PRO A 360 -14.80 -19.91 34.72
N ARG A 361 -15.04 -20.58 33.59
CA ARG A 361 -16.35 -20.65 32.93
C ARG A 361 -17.03 -21.99 33.16
N SER A 362 -18.35 -21.99 33.38
CA SER A 362 -19.15 -23.22 33.50
C SER A 362 -19.07 -24.10 32.25
N THR A 363 -18.89 -23.48 31.08
CA THR A 363 -18.71 -24.16 29.79
C THR A 363 -17.46 -25.06 29.81
N PHE A 364 -16.33 -24.49 30.21
CA PHE A 364 -15.05 -25.19 30.29
C PHE A 364 -15.04 -26.28 31.36
N ARG A 365 -15.72 -26.04 32.49
CA ARG A 365 -15.87 -27.07 33.54
C ARG A 365 -16.62 -28.30 33.01
N MET A 366 -17.74 -28.09 32.32
CA MET A 366 -18.53 -29.17 31.74
C MET A 366 -17.74 -29.94 30.68
N GLU A 367 -17.10 -29.24 29.74
CA GLU A 367 -16.29 -29.86 28.67
C GLU A 367 -15.12 -30.67 29.25
N ALA A 368 -14.50 -30.17 30.32
CA ALA A 368 -13.45 -30.89 31.03
C ALA A 368 -14.00 -32.15 31.72
N PHE A 369 -15.17 -32.10 32.36
CA PHE A 369 -15.82 -33.30 32.89
C PHE A 369 -16.12 -34.32 31.78
N GLU A 370 -16.72 -33.89 30.67
CA GLU A 370 -16.99 -34.77 29.52
C GLU A 370 -15.72 -35.48 29.04
N LEU A 371 -14.61 -34.74 28.95
CA LEU A 371 -13.33 -35.31 28.56
C LEU A 371 -12.83 -36.34 29.58
N VAL A 372 -12.87 -36.04 30.88
CA VAL A 372 -12.43 -37.01 31.92
C VAL A 372 -13.28 -38.28 31.89
N PHE A 373 -14.60 -38.14 31.77
CA PHE A 373 -15.49 -39.30 31.61
C PHE A 373 -15.17 -40.11 30.35
N GLY A 374 -14.85 -39.42 29.25
CA GLY A 374 -14.39 -40.05 28.01
C GLY A 374 -13.10 -40.84 28.20
N LEU A 375 -12.11 -40.28 28.90
CA LEU A 375 -10.86 -40.96 29.22
C LEU A 375 -11.09 -42.19 30.11
N MET A 376 -11.95 -42.07 31.13
CA MET A 376 -12.34 -43.20 31.97
C MET A 376 -12.93 -44.35 31.15
N ARG A 377 -13.90 -44.07 30.28
CA ARG A 377 -14.52 -45.10 29.43
C ARG A 377 -13.53 -45.70 28.41
N ARG A 378 -12.53 -44.92 28.00
CA ARG A 378 -11.52 -45.36 27.03
C ARG A 378 -10.43 -46.24 27.65
N TYR A 379 -9.96 -45.90 28.84
CA TYR A 379 -8.82 -46.57 29.47
C TYR A 379 -9.19 -47.63 30.49
N GLU A 380 -10.38 -47.55 31.05
CA GLU A 380 -10.92 -48.55 31.96
C GLU A 380 -12.00 -49.36 31.23
N ARG A 381 -12.05 -50.69 31.47
CA ARG A 381 -13.21 -51.47 31.03
C ARG A 381 -14.43 -51.01 31.84
N GLN A 382 -15.59 -50.95 31.19
CA GLN A 382 -16.81 -50.38 31.77
C GLN A 382 -17.19 -51.04 33.11
N ASP A 383 -16.98 -52.35 33.25
CA ASP A 383 -17.27 -53.12 34.47
C ASP A 383 -16.13 -53.10 35.51
N ALA A 384 -14.97 -52.53 35.16
CA ALA A 384 -13.76 -52.50 35.98
C ALA A 384 -13.34 -51.08 36.39
N VAL A 385 -14.21 -50.09 36.18
CA VAL A 385 -13.92 -48.71 36.57
C VAL A 385 -13.76 -48.62 38.10
N PRO A 386 -12.62 -48.11 38.61
CA PRO A 386 -12.41 -48.01 40.05
C PRO A 386 -13.48 -47.14 40.71
N LEU A 387 -14.21 -47.72 41.68
CA LEU A 387 -15.28 -47.03 42.39
C LEU A 387 -14.80 -45.72 43.03
N ASP A 388 -13.56 -45.68 43.51
CA ASP A 388 -13.00 -44.49 44.16
C ASP A 388 -12.81 -43.32 43.20
N ARG A 389 -12.50 -43.56 41.91
CA ARG A 389 -12.45 -42.50 40.89
C ARG A 389 -13.84 -41.90 40.65
N LEU A 390 -14.88 -42.74 40.62
CA LEU A 390 -16.27 -42.28 40.47
C LEU A 390 -16.76 -41.50 41.71
N LYS A 391 -16.39 -41.93 42.92
CA LYS A 391 -16.65 -41.18 44.17
C LYS A 391 -16.00 -39.78 44.13
N VAL A 392 -14.73 -39.71 43.74
CA VAL A 392 -14.00 -38.44 43.61
C VAL A 392 -14.66 -37.53 42.55
N LEU A 393 -15.03 -38.06 41.39
CA LEU A 393 -15.76 -37.28 40.38
C LEU A 393 -17.09 -36.75 40.89
N ALA A 394 -17.85 -37.54 41.65
CA ALA A 394 -19.11 -37.10 42.23
C ALA A 394 -18.88 -35.95 43.23
N ALA A 395 -17.83 -36.03 44.04
CA ALA A 395 -17.42 -34.93 44.93
C ALA A 395 -17.07 -33.66 44.15
N HIS A 396 -16.32 -33.78 43.07
CA HIS A 396 -15.95 -32.64 42.21
C HIS A 396 -17.16 -32.06 41.45
N THR A 397 -18.12 -32.90 41.07
CA THR A 397 -19.38 -32.46 40.46
C THR A 397 -20.23 -31.68 41.48
N ALA A 398 -20.23 -32.08 42.76
CA ALA A 398 -20.87 -31.30 43.82
C ALA A 398 -20.22 -29.91 44.00
N ILE A 399 -18.89 -29.80 43.87
CA ILE A 399 -18.22 -28.49 43.86
C ILE A 399 -18.70 -27.64 42.66
N PHE A 400 -18.86 -28.23 41.47
CA PHE A 400 -19.40 -27.52 40.32
C PHE A 400 -20.85 -27.04 40.53
N GLU A 401 -21.68 -27.86 41.19
CA GLU A 401 -23.04 -27.47 41.60
C GLU A 401 -23.03 -26.26 42.54
N THR A 402 -22.19 -26.28 43.58
CA THR A 402 -22.05 -25.13 44.49
C THR A 402 -21.52 -23.87 43.77
N PHE A 403 -20.67 -24.02 42.76
CA PHE A 403 -20.19 -22.91 41.95
C PHE A 403 -21.33 -22.26 41.16
N ILE A 404 -22.18 -23.05 40.51
CA ILE A 404 -23.34 -22.56 39.76
C ILE A 404 -24.31 -21.83 40.68
N GLN A 405 -24.63 -22.43 41.84
CA GLN A 405 -25.53 -21.83 42.84
C GLN A 405 -24.96 -20.51 43.38
N LYS A 406 -23.68 -20.49 43.77
CA LYS A 406 -23.03 -19.29 44.35
C LYS A 406 -22.89 -18.15 43.35
N LYS A 407 -22.65 -18.45 42.07
CA LYS A 407 -22.53 -17.44 41.00
C LYS A 407 -23.89 -17.03 40.42
N GLY A 408 -24.99 -17.66 40.85
CA GLY A 408 -26.33 -17.35 40.33
C GLY A 408 -26.44 -17.56 38.82
N LEU A 409 -25.75 -18.57 38.27
CA LEU A 409 -25.74 -18.79 36.82
C LEU A 409 -27.11 -19.30 36.35
N GLY A 410 -27.56 -18.84 35.18
CA GLY A 410 -28.88 -19.13 34.62
C GLY A 410 -29.10 -20.58 34.17
N GLN A 411 -30.23 -20.81 33.51
CA GLN A 411 -30.71 -22.15 33.11
C GLN A 411 -29.68 -22.95 32.30
N ASP A 412 -28.96 -22.30 31.38
CA ASP A 412 -27.92 -22.96 30.57
C ASP A 412 -26.83 -23.64 31.42
N ALA A 413 -26.48 -23.08 32.58
CA ALA A 413 -25.49 -23.68 33.47
C ALA A 413 -26.09 -24.87 34.24
N GLN A 414 -27.36 -24.80 34.62
CA GLN A 414 -28.09 -25.91 35.24
C GLN A 414 -28.25 -27.08 34.29
N ASP A 415 -28.57 -26.83 33.02
CA ASP A 415 -28.69 -27.86 31.99
C ASP A 415 -27.34 -28.56 31.75
N ARG A 416 -26.23 -27.80 31.77
CA ARG A 416 -24.88 -28.37 31.69
C ARG A 416 -24.54 -29.22 32.92
N LEU A 417 -24.92 -28.79 34.12
CA LEU A 417 -24.73 -29.59 35.33
C LEU A 417 -25.53 -30.89 35.27
N ALA A 418 -26.79 -30.83 34.79
CA ALA A 418 -27.61 -32.00 34.59
C ALA A 418 -26.92 -32.99 33.64
N LYS A 419 -26.40 -32.51 32.50
CA LYS A 419 -25.60 -33.35 31.57
C LYS A 419 -24.41 -34.02 32.26
N VAL A 420 -23.64 -33.29 33.07
CA VAL A 420 -22.52 -33.90 33.83
C VAL A 420 -23.02 -34.98 34.80
N LYS A 421 -24.13 -34.74 35.52
CA LYS A 421 -24.75 -35.74 36.42
C LYS A 421 -25.21 -36.98 35.65
N GLU A 422 -25.66 -36.84 34.41
CA GLU A 422 -26.05 -37.97 33.55
C GLU A 422 -24.87 -38.82 33.09
N LEU A 423 -23.64 -38.27 32.99
CA LEU A 423 -22.46 -39.03 32.57
C LEU A 423 -22.09 -40.17 33.53
N PHE A 424 -22.54 -40.12 34.79
CA PHE A 424 -22.39 -41.19 35.78
C PHE A 424 -23.25 -42.43 35.45
N LYS A 425 -24.31 -42.27 34.66
CA LYS A 425 -25.15 -43.40 34.23
C LYS A 425 -24.33 -44.32 33.33
N GLY A 426 -24.50 -45.62 33.50
CA GLY A 426 -23.87 -46.65 32.65
C GLY A 426 -22.55 -47.21 33.17
N PHE A 427 -21.99 -46.71 34.28
CA PHE A 427 -20.83 -47.35 34.94
C PHE A 427 -21.22 -48.52 35.84
N LYS A 428 -22.40 -48.47 36.47
CA LYS A 428 -22.97 -49.59 37.23
C LYS A 428 -24.50 -49.58 37.09
N PRO A 429 -25.16 -50.74 36.95
CA PRO A 429 -26.61 -50.81 36.92
C PRO A 429 -27.22 -50.16 38.17
N ASN A 430 -28.24 -49.31 37.97
CA ASN A 430 -28.95 -48.60 39.04
C ASN A 430 -28.08 -47.68 39.93
N ALA A 431 -26.88 -47.31 39.48
CA ALA A 431 -26.04 -46.30 40.12
C ALA A 431 -26.03 -45.02 39.29
N ASP A 432 -26.22 -43.89 39.96
CA ASP A 432 -26.19 -42.55 39.39
C ASP A 432 -25.24 -41.65 40.19
N TYR A 433 -25.19 -40.37 39.80
CA TYR A 433 -24.46 -39.34 40.54
C TYR A 433 -24.74 -39.37 42.05
N GLY A 434 -26.02 -39.51 42.45
CA GLY A 434 -26.42 -39.51 43.85
C GLY A 434 -25.89 -40.71 44.63
N TYR A 435 -25.84 -41.88 44.01
CA TYR A 435 -25.20 -43.07 44.58
C TYR A 435 -23.71 -42.82 44.88
N TYR A 436 -22.93 -42.38 43.88
CA TYR A 436 -21.49 -42.18 44.04
C TYR A 436 -21.15 -41.06 45.03
N LEU A 437 -21.97 -40.01 45.09
CA LEU A 437 -21.80 -38.94 46.07
C LEU A 437 -22.04 -39.44 47.50
N LYS A 438 -23.08 -40.25 47.73
CA LYS A 438 -23.35 -40.86 49.04
C LYS A 438 -22.21 -41.78 49.46
N GLU A 439 -21.68 -42.58 48.53
CA GLU A 439 -20.53 -43.45 48.79
C GLU A 439 -19.27 -42.66 49.15
N PHE A 440 -19.03 -41.51 48.50
CA PHE A 440 -17.93 -40.62 48.88
C PHE A 440 -18.11 -40.01 50.29
N GLN A 441 -19.34 -39.61 50.63
CA GLN A 441 -19.64 -39.04 51.96
C GLN A 441 -19.44 -40.05 53.09
N LYS A 442 -19.73 -41.34 52.85
CA LYS A 442 -19.46 -42.44 53.82
C LYS A 442 -17.96 -42.64 54.08
N THR A 443 -17.11 -42.36 53.10
CA THR A 443 -15.66 -42.52 53.21
C THR A 443 -14.94 -41.35 53.89
N LYS A 444 -15.61 -40.22 54.14
CA LYS A 444 -15.01 -39.13 54.91
C LYS A 444 -14.96 -39.53 56.40
N PRO A 445 -13.81 -39.39 57.09
CA PRO A 445 -13.80 -39.50 58.54
C PRO A 445 -14.78 -38.48 59.10
N LYS A 446 -15.62 -38.89 60.06
CA LYS A 446 -16.46 -37.97 60.83
C LYS A 446 -15.52 -37.03 61.57
N THR A 447 -15.25 -35.85 61.02
CA THR A 447 -14.69 -34.73 61.76
C THR A 447 -15.74 -34.35 62.80
N GLY A 448 -15.52 -34.81 64.04
CA GLY A 448 -16.24 -34.38 65.23
C GLY A 448 -15.77 -33.00 65.68
#